data_AF-A0A8J7CJP7-F1
#
_entry.id   AF-A0A8J7CJP7-F1
#
_cell.length_a   1.000
_cell.length_b   1.000
_cell.length_c   1.000
_cell.angle_alpha   90.00
_cell.angle_beta   90.00
_cell.angle_gamma   90.00
#
_symmetry.space_group_name_H-M   'P 1'
#
loop_
_entity.id
_entity.type
_entity.pdbx_description
1 polymer ?
#
loop_
_entity_poly.entity_id
_entity_poly.type
_entity_poly.pdbx_seq_one_letter_code
_entity_poly.pdbx_strand_id
1 'polypeptide(L)' 'PLESNCDCYACRNRFSRAYIRHLVRADEIFGLRLLALHNLRYLQRFTADMRQAILSDKFAEFRENFFEAYSRGK' A
#
# COMPACT_ATOMS: atom_id res chain seq x y z
N PRO A 1 7.71 0.90 9.46
CA PRO A 1 7.11 0.34 8.22
C PRO A 1 6.30 1.42 7.49
N LEU A 2 6.09 1.29 6.17
CA LEU A 2 5.21 2.20 5.41
C LEU A 2 3.74 2.04 5.85
N GLU A 3 3.31 0.80 6.06
CA GLU A 3 1.97 0.41 6.51
C GLU A 3 2.11 -0.74 7.54
N SER A 4 1.30 -0.74 8.60
CA SER A 4 1.38 -1.74 9.69
C SER A 4 0.93 -3.14 9.26
N ASN A 5 -0.06 -3.23 8.37
CA ASN A 5 -0.69 -4.49 7.95
C ASN A 5 -0.22 -4.95 6.56
N CYS A 6 0.93 -4.46 6.10
CA CYS A 6 1.50 -4.83 4.81
C CYS A 6 2.54 -5.94 4.94
N ASP A 7 2.38 -6.98 4.14
CA ASP A 7 3.24 -8.15 4.05
C ASP A 7 4.31 -8.04 2.94
N CYS A 8 4.46 -6.89 2.30
CA CYS A 8 5.53 -6.66 1.33
C CYS A 8 6.92 -6.74 1.99
N TYR A 9 7.95 -7.00 1.17
CA TYR A 9 9.34 -7.07 1.63
C TYR A 9 9.76 -5.85 2.46
N ALA A 10 9.36 -4.64 2.06
CA ALA A 10 9.74 -3.42 2.77
C ALA A 10 9.15 -3.37 4.19
N CYS A 11 7.87 -3.75 4.34
CA CYS A 11 7.16 -3.67 5.62
C CYS A 11 7.52 -4.85 6.53
N ARG A 12 7.69 -6.06 5.99
CA ARG A 12 8.13 -7.25 6.74
C ARG A 12 9.51 -7.09 7.36
N ASN A 13 10.45 -6.49 6.62
CA ASN A 13 11.78 -6.18 7.12
C ASN A 13 11.83 -4.92 8.00
N ARG A 14 10.67 -4.36 8.36
CA ARG A 14 10.53 -3.25 9.33
C ARG A 14 11.28 -1.98 8.92
N PHE A 15 11.58 -1.78 7.63
CA PHE A 15 12.17 -0.52 7.15
C PHE A 15 11.24 0.65 7.53
N SER A 16 11.80 1.65 8.20
CA SER A 16 11.04 2.79 8.71
C SER A 16 10.74 3.80 7.60
N ARG A 17 9.67 4.59 7.77
CA ARG A 17 9.37 5.72 6.87
C ARG A 17 10.53 6.71 6.82
N ALA A 18 11.18 6.94 7.96
CA ALA A 18 12.34 7.82 8.05
C ALA A 18 13.53 7.28 7.25
N TYR A 19 13.83 5.99 7.34
CA TYR A 19 14.92 5.36 6.60
C TYR A 19 14.67 5.38 5.09
N ILE A 20 13.46 5.01 4.65
CA ILE A 20 13.11 5.06 3.22
C ILE A 20 13.17 6.50 2.70
N ARG A 21 12.68 7.49 3.48
CA ARG A 21 12.81 8.91 3.15
C ARG A 21 14.26 9.35 3.02
N HIS A 22 15.13 8.88 3.91
CA HIS A 22 16.56 9.15 3.84
C HIS A 22 17.17 8.60 2.54
N LEU A 23 16.90 7.34 2.19
CA LEU A 23 17.39 6.73 0.95
C LEU A 23 16.93 7.51 -0.29
N VAL A 24 15.65 7.89 -0.34
CA VAL A 24 15.13 8.69 -1.46
C VAL A 24 15.80 10.06 -1.54
N ARG A 25 16.08 10.70 -0.39
CA ARG A 25 16.79 11.98 -0.36
C ARG A 25 18.27 11.89 -0.70
N ALA A 26 18.86 10.71 -0.54
CA ALA A 26 20.25 10.43 -0.88
C ALA A 26 20.41 9.91 -2.32
N ASP A 27 19.35 9.90 -3.14
CA ASP A 27 19.31 9.33 -4.49
C ASP A 27 19.74 7.85 -4.56
N GLU A 28 19.50 7.11 -3.47
CA GLU A 28 19.80 5.68 -3.38
C GLU A 28 18.69 4.84 -4.04
N ILE A 29 19.05 4.07 -5.07
CA ILE A 29 18.12 3.22 -5.84
C ILE A 29 17.36 2.23 -4.95
N PHE A 30 17.96 1.83 -3.82
CA PHE A 30 17.33 0.92 -2.88
C PHE A 30 16.04 1.51 -2.29
N GLY A 31 15.99 2.82 -2.05
CA GLY A 31 14.77 3.51 -1.60
C GLY A 31 13.63 3.36 -2.61
N LEU A 32 13.92 3.55 -3.90
CA LEU A 32 12.95 3.38 -4.98
C LEU A 32 12.48 1.93 -5.11
N ARG A 33 13.39 0.96 -4.96
CA ARG A 33 13.03 -0.47 -4.98
C ARG A 33 12.09 -0.83 -3.83
N LEU A 34 12.34 -0.34 -2.61
CA LEU A 34 11.46 -0.59 -1.46
C LEU A 34 10.06 0.01 -1.67
N LEU A 35 9.98 1.23 -2.23
CA LEU A 35 8.70 1.86 -2.57
C LEU A 35 7.95 1.10 -3.67
N ALA A 36 8.64 0.69 -4.73
CA ALA A 36 8.03 -0.09 -5.81
C ALA A 36 7.44 -1.41 -5.29
N LEU A 37 8.18 -2.13 -4.44
CA LEU A 37 7.71 -3.38 -3.82
C LEU A 37 6.47 -3.16 -2.95
N HIS A 38 6.42 -2.06 -2.19
CA HIS A 38 5.26 -1.73 -1.38
C HIS A 38 4.04 -1.34 -2.24
N ASN A 39 4.23 -0.46 -3.22
CA ASN A 39 3.16 0.06 -4.05
C ASN A 39 2.53 -1.04 -4.93
N LEU A 40 3.35 -1.91 -5.51
CA LEU A 40 2.84 -3.05 -6.28
C LEU A 40 2.04 -4.01 -5.39
N ARG A 41 2.52 -4.29 -4.17
CA ARG A 41 1.79 -5.15 -3.23
C ARG A 41 0.46 -4.52 -2.80
N TYR A 42 0.43 -3.21 -2.59
CA TYR A 42 -0.81 -2.48 -2.33
C TYR A 42 -1.81 -2.64 -3.49
N LEU A 43 -1.39 -2.37 -4.73
CA LEU A 43 -2.26 -2.50 -5.91
C LEU A 43 -2.79 -3.93 -6.10
N GLN A 44 -1.96 -4.94 -5.88
CA GLN A 44 -2.37 -6.34 -5.94
C GLN A 44 -3.45 -6.68 -4.91
N ARG A 45 -3.29 -6.24 -3.65
CA ARG A 45 -4.31 -6.44 -2.60
C ARG A 45 -5.59 -5.69 -2.94
N PHE A 46 -5.47 -4.42 -3.31
CA PHE A 46 -6.61 -3.58 -3.68
C PHE A 46 -7.45 -4.20 -4.81
N THR A 47 -6.81 -4.69 -5.87
CA THR A 47 -7.53 -5.34 -6.98
C THR A 47 -8.09 -6.71 -6.61
N ALA A 48 -7.46 -7.44 -5.68
CA ALA A 48 -8.00 -8.69 -5.14
C ALA A 48 -9.26 -8.45 -4.28
N ASP A 49 -9.22 -7.46 -3.38
CA ASP A 49 -10.35 -7.08 -2.53
C ASP A 49 -11.52 -6.58 -3.39
N MET A 50 -11.22 -5.77 -4.41
CA MET A 50 -12.20 -5.31 -5.40
C MET A 50 -12.85 -6.47 -6.15
N ARG A 51 -12.05 -7.43 -6.65
CA ARG A 51 -12.57 -8.64 -7.30
C ARG A 51 -13.51 -9.39 -6.37
N GLN A 52 -13.14 -9.55 -5.09
CA GLN A 52 -13.97 -10.27 -4.15
C GLN A 52 -15.29 -9.55 -3.83
N ALA A 53 -15.26 -8.22 -3.76
CA ALA A 53 -16.47 -7.42 -3.60
C ALA A 53 -17.44 -7.60 -4.79
N ILE A 54 -16.92 -7.68 -6.02
CA ILE A 54 -17.72 -7.98 -7.22
C ILE A 54 -18.34 -9.37 -7.14
N LEU A 55 -17.56 -10.40 -6.79
CA LEU A 55 -18.06 -11.78 -6.69
C LEU A 55 -19.10 -11.97 -5.57
N SER A 56 -19.07 -11.10 -4.56
CA SER A 56 -20.01 -11.14 -3.43
C SER A 56 -21.21 -10.20 -3.59
N ASP A 57 -21.36 -9.55 -4.75
CA ASP A 57 -22.38 -8.51 -5.00
C ASP A 57 -22.35 -7.34 -4.00
N LYS A 58 -21.16 -7.01 -3.49
CA LYS A 58 -20.90 -5.96 -2.48
C LYS A 58 -19.99 -4.85 -2.99
N PHE A 59 -19.89 -4.68 -4.31
CA PHE A 59 -18.96 -3.71 -4.89
C PHE A 59 -19.33 -2.25 -4.55
N ALA A 60 -20.62 -1.91 -4.45
CA ALA A 60 -21.06 -0.57 -4.07
C ALA A 60 -20.57 -0.18 -2.65
N GLU A 61 -20.73 -1.08 -1.69
CA GLU A 61 -20.24 -0.93 -0.31
C GLU A 61 -18.71 -0.80 -0.27
N PHE A 62 -18.00 -1.68 -0.99
CA PHE A 62 -16.54 -1.60 -1.11
C PHE A 62 -16.08 -0.23 -1.60
N ARG A 63 -16.72 0.29 -2.66
CA ARG A 63 -16.40 1.59 -3.25
C ARG A 63 -16.63 2.74 -2.26
N GLU A 64 -17.77 2.75 -1.56
CA GLU A 64 -18.10 3.78 -0.57
C GLU A 64 -17.09 3.79 0.58
N ASN A 65 -16.83 2.62 1.17
CA ASN A 65 -15.85 2.45 2.24
C ASN A 65 -14.45 2.89 1.80
N PHE A 66 -14.05 2.56 0.57
CA PHE A 66 -12.76 2.97 0.02
C PHE A 66 -12.65 4.49 -0.10
N PHE A 67 -13.63 5.17 -0.70
CA PHE A 67 -13.60 6.62 -0.87
C PHE A 67 -13.69 7.38 0.45
N GLU A 68 -14.47 6.87 1.40
CA GLU A 68 -14.53 7.44 2.75
C GLU A 68 -13.17 7.36 3.45
N ALA A 69 -12.54 6.18 3.47
CA ALA A 69 -11.23 6.00 4.07
C ALA A 69 -10.13 6.82 3.35
N TYR A 70 -10.16 6.86 2.02
CA TYR A 70 -9.17 7.58 1.22
C TYR A 70 -9.29 9.10 1.39
N SER A 71 -10.52 9.62 1.52
CA SER A 71 -10.76 11.05 1.72
C SER A 71 -10.36 11.52 3.12
N ARG A 72 -10.50 10.67 4.15
CA ARG A 72 -10.04 10.95 5.53
C ARG A 72 -8.51 10.95 5.66
N GLY A 73 -7.80 10.32 4.73
CA GLY A 73 -6.34 10.27 4.69
C GLY A 73 -5.67 11.43 3.94
N LYS A 74 -6.47 12.38 3.42
CA LYS A 74 -5.99 13.67 2.93
C LYS A 74 -5.89 14.70 4.06
#